data_AF-A0A1T2KWI0-F1
#
_entry.id   AF-A0A1T2KWI0-F1
#
_cell.length_a   1.000
_cell.length_b   1.000
_cell.length_c   1.000
_cell.angle_alpha   90.00
_cell.angle_beta   90.00
_cell.angle_gamma   90.00
#
_symmetry.space_group_name_H-M   'P 1'
#
loop_
_entity.id
_entity.type
_entity.pdbx_description
1 polymer ?
#
loop_
_entity_poly.entity_id
_entity_poly.type
_entity_poly.pdbx_seq_one_letter_code
_entity_poly.pdbx_strand_id
1 'polypeptide(L)'
;MKQLARKDIDAALKTWRQLQPDADKALQDQARRVLVLQMTRQDHKDVIDWMDSVIPAESDKYYIEKRLRTALSLQRWDMLLKWLDSAPRDFQEKENWRYWRAHATEAMGKPREAETQFKALAAERSYHGFLSADRVGLDYHLGNTPLVLPRNEILSLTQQPGLKRAKELLALDHLLDARREWHWATRNMDQVIWIRQNFRLRQNSPSPGSGTTRLSSPWPVPATGMTWSYVFHCNIGNRSARTLSNRT
;
A
#
# COMPACT_ATOMS: atom_id res chain seq x y z
N MET A 1 -1.71 34.46 -6.62
CA MET A 1 -1.11 33.43 -5.73
C MET A 1 -0.70 32.14 -6.44
N LYS A 2 -1.62 31.30 -6.96
CA LYS A 2 -1.27 29.98 -7.56
C LYS A 2 -0.22 30.02 -8.66
N GLN A 3 -0.34 30.98 -9.59
CA GLN A 3 0.61 31.14 -10.69
C GLN A 3 1.97 31.66 -10.20
N LEU A 4 1.97 32.61 -9.25
CA LEU A 4 3.20 33.14 -8.65
C LEU A 4 3.97 32.05 -7.93
N ALA A 5 3.33 31.28 -7.04
CA ALA A 5 3.96 30.21 -6.28
C ALA A 5 4.56 29.08 -7.15
N ARG A 6 4.08 28.90 -8.39
CA ARG A 6 4.66 27.95 -9.34
C ARG A 6 5.95 28.47 -9.99
N LYS A 7 6.07 29.79 -10.17
CA LYS A 7 7.22 30.43 -10.83
C LYS A 7 8.30 30.80 -9.83
N ASP A 8 7.90 31.38 -8.70
CA ASP A 8 8.77 31.89 -7.66
C ASP A 8 8.06 31.72 -6.31
N ILE A 9 8.53 30.73 -5.53
CA ILE A 9 7.94 30.40 -4.24
C ILE A 9 8.30 31.43 -3.17
N ASP A 10 9.48 32.03 -3.24
CA ASP A 10 9.95 33.03 -2.27
C ASP A 10 9.15 34.32 -2.39
N ALA A 11 8.93 34.79 -3.63
CA ALA A 11 8.06 35.93 -3.89
C ALA A 11 6.63 35.64 -3.41
N ALA A 12 6.11 34.44 -3.67
CA ALA A 12 4.79 34.05 -3.20
C ALA A 12 4.67 34.01 -1.67
N LEU A 13 5.69 33.52 -0.97
CA LEU A 13 5.75 33.52 0.50
C LEU A 13 5.81 34.94 1.07
N LYS A 14 6.59 35.82 0.46
CA LYS A 14 6.66 37.24 0.84
C LYS A 14 5.30 37.94 0.67
N THR A 15 4.65 37.75 -0.48
CA THR A 15 3.30 38.30 -0.72
C THR A 15 2.28 37.72 0.26
N TRP A 16 2.35 36.42 0.56
CA TRP A 16 1.44 35.80 1.52
C TRP A 16 1.58 36.40 2.92
N ARG A 17 2.81 36.62 3.41
CA ARG A 17 3.04 37.25 4.72
C ARG A 17 2.40 38.64 4.84
N GLN A 18 2.34 39.39 3.75
CA GLN A 18 1.70 40.71 3.72
C GLN A 18 0.16 40.63 3.72
N LEU A 19 -0.40 39.62 3.06
CA LEU A 19 -1.86 39.46 2.93
C LEU A 19 -2.50 38.68 4.09
N GLN A 20 -1.71 37.90 4.83
CA GLN A 20 -2.19 37.02 5.90
C GLN A 20 -3.01 37.73 6.99
N PRO A 21 -2.65 38.94 7.48
CA PRO A 21 -3.38 39.60 8.58
C PRO A 21 -4.86 39.89 8.24
N ASP A 22 -5.14 40.25 6.99
CA ASP A 22 -6.47 40.64 6.53
C ASP A 22 -7.24 39.49 5.88
N ALA A 23 -6.61 38.32 5.73
CA ALA A 23 -7.19 37.16 5.06
C ALA A 23 -8.17 36.41 5.97
N ASP A 24 -9.34 36.08 5.42
CA ASP A 24 -10.29 35.18 6.08
C ASP A 24 -9.75 33.74 6.17
N LYS A 25 -10.39 32.90 7.01
CA LYS A 25 -9.95 31.51 7.23
C LYS A 25 -9.93 30.69 5.93
N ALA A 26 -10.90 30.91 5.05
CA ALA A 26 -11.01 30.18 3.79
C ALA A 26 -9.84 30.51 2.84
N LEU A 27 -9.48 31.79 2.71
CA LEU A 27 -8.34 32.23 1.91
C LEU A 27 -7.02 31.76 2.54
N GLN A 28 -6.90 31.80 3.87
CA GLN A 28 -5.76 31.23 4.58
C GLN A 28 -5.56 29.76 4.26
N ASP A 29 -6.60 28.94 4.38
CA ASP A 29 -6.51 27.52 4.09
C ASP A 29 -6.20 27.27 2.60
N GLN A 30 -6.79 28.03 1.68
CA GLN A 30 -6.50 27.90 0.26
C GLN A 30 -5.03 28.26 -0.05
N ALA A 31 -4.52 29.36 0.50
CA ALA A 31 -3.14 29.78 0.33
C ALA A 31 -2.18 28.74 0.90
N ARG A 32 -2.47 28.22 2.10
CA ARG A 32 -1.69 27.16 2.75
C ARG A 32 -1.55 25.93 1.87
N ARG A 33 -2.65 25.41 1.29
CA ARG A 33 -2.60 24.26 0.37
C ARG A 33 -1.66 24.50 -0.81
N VAL A 34 -1.78 25.68 -1.41
CA VAL A 34 -0.98 26.04 -2.59
C VAL A 34 0.50 26.15 -2.22
N LEU A 35 0.82 26.86 -1.14
CA LEU A 35 2.19 27.11 -0.72
C LEU A 35 2.87 25.81 -0.29
N VAL A 36 2.25 25.00 0.57
CA VAL A 36 2.74 23.64 0.92
C VAL A 36 3.10 22.84 -0.32
N LEU A 37 2.16 22.76 -1.25
CA LEU A 37 2.30 21.90 -2.41
C LEU A 37 3.44 22.39 -3.32
N GLN A 38 3.62 23.70 -3.47
CA GLN A 38 4.70 24.26 -4.27
C GLN A 38 6.05 24.17 -3.55
N MET A 39 6.12 24.51 -2.25
CA MET A 39 7.34 24.36 -1.44
C MET A 39 7.84 22.92 -1.45
N THR A 40 6.95 21.93 -1.31
CA THR A 40 7.33 20.52 -1.35
C THR A 40 7.77 20.08 -2.75
N ARG A 41 7.23 20.67 -3.83
CA ARG A 41 7.60 20.30 -5.21
C ARG A 41 8.92 20.90 -5.64
N GLN A 42 9.30 22.03 -5.05
CA GLN A 42 10.52 22.75 -5.36
C GLN A 42 11.64 22.44 -4.33
N ASP A 43 11.44 21.42 -3.49
CA ASP A 43 12.37 21.02 -2.41
C ASP A 43 12.85 22.21 -1.56
N HIS A 44 11.94 23.14 -1.27
CA HIS A 44 12.28 24.36 -0.55
C HIS A 44 12.78 24.04 0.87
N LYS A 45 13.98 24.49 1.21
CA LYS A 45 14.65 24.22 2.51
C LYS A 45 13.78 24.47 3.74
N ASP A 46 12.99 25.55 3.73
CA ASP A 46 12.19 25.96 4.90
C ASP A 46 10.80 25.31 4.95
N VAL A 47 10.50 24.33 4.07
CA VAL A 47 9.17 23.72 3.98
C VAL A 47 8.73 23.08 5.29
N ILE A 48 9.66 22.46 6.02
CA ILE A 48 9.37 21.78 7.29
C ILE A 48 8.99 22.79 8.38
N ASP A 49 9.78 23.85 8.54
CA ASP A 49 9.55 24.88 9.57
C ASP A 49 8.31 25.71 9.26
N TRP A 50 8.09 26.01 7.98
CA TRP A 50 6.87 26.67 7.51
C TRP A 50 5.65 25.77 7.76
N MET A 51 5.74 24.48 7.48
CA MET A 51 4.65 23.54 7.77
C MET A 51 4.36 23.50 9.26
N ASP A 52 5.38 23.38 10.12
CA ASP A 52 5.24 23.29 11.57
C ASP A 52 4.51 24.51 12.16
N SER A 53 4.86 25.71 11.68
CA SER A 53 4.28 26.97 12.15
C SER A 53 2.85 27.23 11.65
N VAL A 54 2.50 26.78 10.45
CA VAL A 54 1.28 27.26 9.75
C VAL A 54 0.11 26.30 9.81
N ILE A 55 0.35 25.00 9.92
CA ILE A 55 -0.70 23.98 9.89
C ILE A 55 -1.04 23.57 11.34
N PRO A 56 -2.26 23.78 11.85
CA PRO A 56 -2.63 23.30 13.19
C PRO A 56 -2.50 21.77 13.31
N ALA A 57 -2.25 21.23 14.50
CA ALA A 57 -2.25 19.78 14.72
C ALA A 57 -3.63 19.15 14.40
N GLU A 58 -4.71 19.90 14.65
CA GLU A 58 -6.10 19.51 14.36
C GLU A 58 -6.52 19.74 12.89
N SER A 59 -5.56 19.88 11.98
CA SER A 59 -5.85 20.11 10.57
C SER A 59 -6.54 18.92 9.92
N ASP A 60 -7.20 19.19 8.80
CA ASP A 60 -7.77 18.17 7.91
C ASP A 60 -6.75 17.04 7.62
N LYS A 61 -7.26 15.82 7.54
CA LYS A 61 -6.53 14.56 7.29
C LYS A 61 -5.52 14.71 6.14
N TYR A 62 -5.87 15.48 5.11
CA TYR A 62 -4.99 15.82 3.98
C TYR A 62 -3.67 16.48 4.41
N TYR A 63 -3.71 17.49 5.28
CA TYR A 63 -2.51 18.23 5.67
C TYR A 63 -1.62 17.43 6.58
N ILE A 64 -2.21 16.63 7.47
CA ILE A 64 -1.47 15.71 8.34
C ILE A 64 -0.67 14.73 7.48
N GLU A 65 -1.32 14.06 6.53
CA GLU A 65 -0.64 13.14 5.63
C GLU A 65 0.45 13.85 4.80
N LYS A 66 0.16 15.05 4.28
CA LYS A 66 1.13 15.80 3.48
C LYS A 66 2.37 16.16 4.28
N ARG A 67 2.22 16.61 5.53
CA ARG A 67 3.32 16.87 6.46
C ARG A 67 4.18 15.63 6.68
N LEU A 68 3.56 14.53 7.09
CA LEU A 68 4.26 13.27 7.35
C LEU A 68 5.04 12.78 6.12
N ARG A 69 4.41 12.82 4.93
CA ARG A 69 5.09 12.45 3.67
C ARG A 69 6.25 13.38 3.32
N THR A 70 6.16 14.66 3.65
CA THR A 70 7.23 15.64 3.39
C THR A 70 8.40 15.44 4.35
N ALA A 71 8.13 15.17 5.62
CA ALA A 71 9.17 14.79 6.58
C ALA A 71 9.88 13.50 6.14
N LEU A 72 9.13 12.51 5.64
CA LEU A 72 9.69 11.28 5.08
C LEU A 72 10.59 11.52 3.87
N SER A 73 10.15 12.31 2.89
CA SER A 73 10.95 12.58 1.68
C SER A 73 12.25 13.32 1.99
N LEU A 74 12.23 14.17 3.01
CA LEU A 74 13.40 14.95 3.46
C LEU A 74 14.19 14.25 4.58
N GLN A 75 13.83 13.03 4.95
CA GLN A 75 14.48 12.25 6.02
C GLN A 75 14.54 13.00 7.37
N ARG A 76 13.56 13.85 7.65
CA ARG A 76 13.41 14.59 8.91
C ARG A 76 12.69 13.73 9.94
N TRP A 77 13.39 12.73 10.47
CA TRP A 77 12.85 11.72 11.38
C TRP A 77 12.32 12.32 12.69
N ASP A 78 13.00 13.33 13.20
CA ASP A 78 12.61 14.14 14.37
C ASP A 78 11.21 14.75 14.19
N MET A 79 11.00 15.40 13.05
CA MET A 79 9.73 16.06 12.73
C MET A 79 8.63 15.07 12.39
N LEU A 80 8.99 13.96 11.75
CA LEU A 80 8.05 12.88 11.47
C LEU A 80 7.46 12.31 12.77
N LEU A 81 8.31 12.00 13.75
CA LEU A 81 7.86 11.49 15.05
C LEU A 81 7.00 12.53 15.78
N LYS A 82 7.47 13.79 15.86
CA LYS A 82 6.72 14.90 16.47
C LYS A 82 5.32 15.04 15.89
N TRP A 83 5.21 15.07 14.56
CA TRP A 83 3.91 15.23 13.89
C TRP A 83 3.03 13.99 14.01
N LEU A 84 3.62 12.79 13.99
CA LEU A 84 2.86 11.56 14.14
C LEU A 84 2.28 11.41 15.55
N ASP A 85 3.02 11.84 16.58
CA ASP A 85 2.56 11.83 17.97
C ASP A 85 1.39 12.80 18.19
N SER A 86 1.38 13.93 17.46
CA SER A 86 0.27 14.89 17.47
C SER A 86 -0.92 14.51 16.57
N ALA A 87 -0.77 13.50 15.71
CA ALA A 87 -1.80 13.12 14.76
C ALA A 87 -2.95 12.37 15.45
N PRO A 88 -4.18 12.42 14.91
CA PRO A 88 -5.30 11.62 15.41
C PRO A 88 -4.97 10.13 15.45
N ARG A 89 -5.55 9.40 16.41
CA ARG A 89 -5.31 7.97 16.63
C ARG A 89 -5.49 7.12 15.37
N ASP A 90 -6.52 7.42 14.56
CA ASP A 90 -6.75 6.80 13.26
C ASP A 90 -5.53 6.81 12.32
N PHE A 91 -4.69 7.84 12.39
CA PHE A 91 -3.46 7.90 11.59
C PHE A 91 -2.34 7.09 12.22
N GLN A 92 -2.18 7.21 13.54
CA GLN A 92 -1.13 6.51 14.26
C GLN A 92 -1.26 4.98 14.18
N GLU A 93 -2.50 4.48 14.10
CA GLU A 93 -2.77 3.04 14.08
C GLU A 93 -2.67 2.40 12.69
N LYS A 94 -2.60 3.18 11.61
CA LYS A 94 -2.45 2.62 10.26
C LYS A 94 -1.09 1.94 10.12
N GLU A 95 -1.10 0.77 9.47
CA GLU A 95 0.09 -0.06 9.22
C GLU A 95 1.26 0.73 8.63
N ASN A 96 0.99 1.65 7.69
CA ASN A 96 2.00 2.41 6.99
C ASN A 96 2.71 3.39 7.92
N TRP A 97 1.96 4.09 8.76
CA TRP A 97 2.52 5.06 9.71
C TRP A 97 3.21 4.38 10.89
N ARG A 98 2.72 3.22 11.33
CA ARG A 98 3.43 2.39 12.31
C ARG A 98 4.79 1.93 11.80
N TYR A 99 4.88 1.50 10.55
CA TYR A 99 6.16 1.16 9.92
C TYR A 99 7.11 2.35 9.90
N TRP A 100 6.65 3.50 9.43
CA TRP A 100 7.48 4.70 9.35
C TRP A 100 7.88 5.24 10.72
N ARG A 101 7.04 5.06 11.74
CA ARG A 101 7.40 5.34 13.15
C ARG A 101 8.56 4.45 13.61
N ALA A 102 8.48 3.15 13.36
CA ALA A 102 9.54 2.20 13.69
C ALA A 102 10.84 2.55 12.95
N HIS A 103 10.76 2.83 11.66
CA HIS A 103 11.89 3.27 10.86
C HIS A 103 12.52 4.57 11.39
N ALA A 104 11.71 5.58 11.72
CA ALA A 104 12.20 6.83 12.27
C ALA A 104 12.86 6.63 13.64
N THR A 105 12.27 5.77 14.48
CA THR A 105 12.80 5.42 15.80
C THR A 105 14.17 4.74 15.69
N GLU A 106 14.32 3.83 14.72
CA GLU A 106 15.59 3.19 14.38
C GLU A 106 16.64 4.23 13.94
N ALA A 107 16.27 5.10 12.99
CA ALA A 107 17.14 6.16 12.47
C ALA A 107 17.56 7.19 13.53
N MET A 108 16.72 7.40 14.55
CA MET A 108 17.01 8.27 15.70
C MET A 108 17.88 7.59 16.78
N GLY A 109 18.45 6.41 16.50
CA GLY A 109 19.39 5.74 17.38
C GLY A 109 18.73 4.89 18.47
N LYS A 110 17.46 4.50 18.31
CA LYS A 110 16.74 3.62 19.23
C LYS A 110 16.38 2.26 18.58
N PRO A 111 17.37 1.47 18.14
CA PRO A 111 17.12 0.26 17.36
C PRO A 111 16.34 -0.81 18.14
N ARG A 112 16.54 -0.95 19.45
CA ARG A 112 15.81 -1.94 20.28
C ARG A 112 14.31 -1.63 20.38
N GLU A 113 13.97 -0.34 20.47
CA GLU A 113 12.58 0.11 20.49
C GLU A 113 11.93 -0.13 19.11
N ALA A 114 12.64 0.23 18.05
CA ALA A 114 12.19 0.00 16.68
C ALA A 114 12.00 -1.48 16.35
N GLU A 115 12.91 -2.35 16.79
CA GLU A 115 12.80 -3.80 16.62
C GLU A 115 11.51 -4.34 17.24
N THR A 116 11.13 -3.86 18.42
CA THR A 116 9.87 -4.24 19.08
C THR A 116 8.66 -3.82 18.24
N GLN A 117 8.69 -2.61 17.68
CA GLN A 117 7.63 -2.09 16.81
C GLN A 117 7.53 -2.87 15.49
N PHE A 118 8.67 -3.21 14.87
CA PHE A 118 8.72 -4.03 13.66
C PHE A 118 8.21 -5.45 13.92
N LYS A 119 8.61 -6.10 15.02
CA LYS A 119 8.10 -7.43 15.39
C LYS A 119 6.59 -7.45 15.57
N ALA A 120 6.03 -6.41 16.22
CA ALA A 120 4.58 -6.29 16.37
C ALA A 120 3.88 -6.13 15.01
N LEU A 121 4.44 -5.34 14.09
CA LEU A 121 3.87 -5.14 12.76
C LEU A 121 4.06 -6.38 11.85
N ALA A 122 5.14 -7.14 12.02
CA ALA A 122 5.44 -8.35 11.25
C ALA A 122 4.40 -9.48 11.41
N ALA A 123 3.63 -9.47 12.50
CA ALA A 123 2.55 -10.42 12.72
C ALA A 123 1.32 -10.15 11.82
N GLU A 124 1.22 -8.96 11.24
CA GLU A 124 0.09 -8.56 10.40
C GLU A 124 0.28 -8.94 8.94
N ARG A 125 -0.81 -9.37 8.31
CA ARG A 125 -0.85 -9.73 6.89
C ARG A 125 -1.04 -8.49 6.01
N SER A 126 -0.03 -7.63 5.99
CA SER A 126 -0.03 -6.40 5.22
C SER A 126 1.31 -6.14 4.53
N TYR A 127 1.33 -5.24 3.55
CA TYR A 127 2.56 -4.85 2.87
C TYR A 127 3.64 -4.39 3.86
N HIS A 128 3.25 -3.53 4.81
CA HIS A 128 4.17 -3.02 5.84
C HIS A 128 4.50 -4.05 6.93
N GLY A 129 3.62 -5.03 7.15
CA GLY A 129 3.92 -6.21 7.98
C GLY A 129 5.05 -7.04 7.40
N PHE A 130 4.97 -7.40 6.12
CA PHE A 130 6.04 -8.16 5.45
C PHE A 130 7.35 -7.38 5.40
N LEU A 131 7.29 -6.08 5.10
CA LEU A 131 8.47 -5.22 5.11
C LEU A 131 9.12 -5.09 6.50
N SER A 132 8.31 -5.19 7.57
CA SER A 132 8.82 -5.24 8.94
C SER A 132 9.48 -6.57 9.24
N ALA A 133 8.88 -7.68 8.79
CA ALA A 133 9.42 -9.02 8.95
C ALA A 133 10.80 -9.15 8.30
N ASP A 134 10.96 -8.63 7.06
CA ASP A 134 12.27 -8.55 6.38
C ASP A 134 13.31 -7.81 7.22
N ARG A 135 12.90 -6.70 7.85
CA ARG A 135 13.78 -5.81 8.59
C ARG A 135 14.30 -6.42 9.88
N VAL A 136 13.51 -7.28 10.53
CA VAL A 136 13.89 -8.02 11.75
C VAL A 136 14.27 -9.48 11.50
N GLY A 137 14.31 -9.93 10.24
CA GLY A 137 14.67 -11.29 9.87
C GLY A 137 13.67 -12.36 10.33
N LEU A 138 12.37 -12.03 10.35
CA LEU A 138 11.28 -12.97 10.65
C LEU A 138 10.65 -13.53 9.37
N ASP A 139 10.12 -14.75 9.47
CA ASP A 139 9.31 -15.34 8.41
C ASP A 139 8.00 -14.56 8.21
N TYR A 140 7.51 -14.54 6.96
CA TYR A 140 6.26 -13.86 6.64
C TYR A 140 5.04 -14.57 7.22
N HIS A 141 4.27 -13.84 8.02
CA HIS A 141 3.03 -14.34 8.59
C HIS A 141 1.86 -14.18 7.61
N LEU A 142 1.68 -15.17 6.73
CA LEU A 142 0.62 -15.16 5.71
C LEU A 142 -0.79 -15.44 6.26
N GLY A 143 -0.91 -15.94 7.50
CA GLY A 143 -2.19 -16.14 8.19
C GLY A 143 -3.18 -17.03 7.42
N ASN A 144 -2.81 -18.27 7.11
CA ASN A 144 -3.72 -19.20 6.45
C ASN A 144 -4.65 -19.87 7.47
N THR A 145 -5.81 -19.27 7.74
CA THR A 145 -6.87 -19.91 8.53
C THR A 145 -7.88 -20.57 7.58
N PRO A 146 -7.83 -21.90 7.38
CA PRO A 146 -8.73 -22.58 6.45
C PRO A 146 -10.19 -22.38 6.87
N LEU A 147 -11.04 -22.15 5.86
CA LEU A 147 -12.49 -22.20 6.06
C LEU A 147 -12.96 -23.62 6.11
N VAL A 148 -13.63 -23.94 7.21
CA VAL A 148 -14.48 -25.10 7.26
C VAL A 148 -15.91 -24.57 7.11
N LEU A 149 -16.47 -24.68 5.90
CA LEU A 149 -17.92 -24.50 5.68
C LEU A 149 -18.59 -25.87 5.72
N PRO A 150 -19.80 -25.95 6.28
CA PRO A 150 -20.61 -27.15 6.13
C PRO A 150 -21.07 -27.28 4.66
N ARG A 151 -21.19 -28.52 4.20
CA ARG A 151 -21.44 -28.86 2.78
C ARG A 151 -22.76 -28.25 2.24
N ASN A 152 -23.77 -28.14 3.09
CA ASN A 152 -25.07 -27.56 2.75
C ASN A 152 -24.98 -26.08 2.35
N GLU A 153 -24.13 -25.29 3.03
CA GLU A 153 -23.88 -23.88 2.68
C GLU A 153 -23.15 -23.73 1.35
N ILE A 154 -22.20 -24.63 1.06
CA ILE A 154 -21.54 -24.65 -0.25
C ILE A 154 -22.56 -24.93 -1.37
N LEU A 155 -23.45 -25.89 -1.15
CA LEU A 155 -24.47 -26.25 -2.12
C LEU A 155 -25.46 -25.11 -2.35
N SER A 156 -25.95 -24.45 -1.29
CA SER A 156 -26.89 -23.33 -1.43
C SER A 156 -26.28 -22.16 -2.21
N LEU A 157 -24.99 -21.87 -2.03
CA LEU A 157 -24.26 -20.86 -2.80
C LEU A 157 -24.18 -21.22 -4.28
N THR A 158 -23.83 -22.47 -4.63
CA THR A 158 -23.76 -22.90 -6.03
C THR A 158 -25.09 -22.86 -6.78
N GLN A 159 -26.22 -22.82 -6.04
CA GLN A 159 -27.54 -22.73 -6.64
C GLN A 159 -27.95 -21.30 -7.01
N GLN A 160 -27.22 -20.28 -6.56
CA GLN A 160 -27.57 -18.89 -6.83
C GLN A 160 -27.48 -18.54 -8.32
N PRO A 161 -28.51 -17.91 -8.92
CA PRO A 161 -28.53 -17.59 -10.34
C PRO A 161 -27.33 -16.76 -10.82
N GLY A 162 -26.90 -15.76 -10.04
CA GLY A 162 -25.76 -14.91 -10.40
C GLY A 162 -24.43 -15.68 -10.43
N LEU A 163 -24.23 -16.61 -9.50
CA LEU A 163 -23.04 -17.47 -9.47
C LEU A 163 -23.05 -18.50 -10.61
N LYS A 164 -24.23 -19.02 -10.98
CA LYS A 164 -24.37 -19.88 -12.17
C LYS A 164 -24.00 -19.12 -13.44
N ARG A 165 -24.54 -17.91 -13.66
CA ARG A 165 -24.18 -17.09 -14.82
C ARG A 165 -22.70 -16.75 -14.87
N ALA A 166 -22.11 -16.35 -13.75
CA ALA A 166 -20.67 -16.08 -13.67
C ALA A 166 -19.84 -17.32 -14.04
N LYS A 167 -20.27 -18.52 -13.63
CA LYS A 167 -19.62 -19.78 -13.98
C LYS A 167 -19.73 -20.11 -15.47
N GLU A 168 -20.91 -19.96 -16.07
CA GLU A 168 -21.09 -20.21 -17.51
C GLU A 168 -20.29 -19.21 -18.36
N LEU A 169 -20.32 -17.92 -18.00
CA LEU A 169 -19.52 -16.90 -18.68
C LEU A 169 -18.02 -17.19 -18.58
N LEU A 170 -17.55 -17.67 -17.43
CA LEU A 170 -16.16 -18.10 -17.26
C LEU A 170 -15.83 -19.33 -18.12
N ALA A 171 -16.74 -20.29 -18.23
CA ALA A 171 -16.56 -21.48 -19.08
C ALA A 171 -16.50 -21.11 -20.57
N LEU A 172 -17.14 -20.01 -20.97
CA LEU A 172 -17.08 -19.43 -22.31
C LEU A 172 -15.92 -18.43 -22.52
N ASP A 173 -15.02 -18.28 -21.54
CA ASP A 173 -13.89 -17.33 -21.55
C ASP A 173 -14.29 -15.83 -21.61
N HIS A 174 -15.54 -15.51 -21.25
CA HIS A 174 -16.02 -14.12 -21.10
C HIS A 174 -15.62 -13.54 -19.74
N LEU A 175 -14.31 -13.34 -19.52
CA LEU A 175 -13.73 -13.00 -18.22
C LEU A 175 -14.29 -11.71 -17.58
N LEU A 176 -14.50 -10.66 -18.38
CA LEU A 176 -15.00 -9.38 -17.86
C LEU A 176 -16.44 -9.49 -17.37
N ASP A 177 -17.29 -10.17 -18.14
CA ASP A 177 -18.70 -10.34 -17.80
C ASP A 177 -18.87 -11.32 -16.64
N ALA A 178 -18.08 -12.40 -16.62
CA ALA A 178 -18.02 -13.31 -15.48
C ALA A 178 -17.64 -12.58 -14.18
N ARG A 179 -16.65 -11.67 -14.22
CA ARG A 179 -16.26 -10.86 -13.05
C ARG A 179 -17.38 -9.91 -12.60
N ARG A 180 -18.08 -9.28 -13.54
CA ARG A 180 -19.20 -8.38 -13.23
C ARG A 180 -20.35 -9.13 -12.57
N GLU A 181 -20.77 -10.25 -13.14
CA GLU A 181 -21.81 -11.11 -12.56
C GLU A 181 -21.40 -11.63 -11.18
N TRP A 182 -20.15 -12.05 -11.02
CA TRP A 182 -19.61 -12.47 -9.73
C TRP A 182 -19.67 -11.36 -8.67
N HIS A 183 -19.15 -10.17 -9.00
CA HIS A 183 -19.20 -9.02 -8.09
C HIS A 183 -20.63 -8.65 -7.72
N TRP A 184 -21.54 -8.65 -8.68
CA TRP A 184 -22.94 -8.32 -8.44
C TRP A 184 -23.64 -9.37 -7.57
N ALA A 185 -23.41 -10.66 -7.82
CA ALA A 185 -23.97 -11.76 -7.04
C ALA A 185 -23.49 -11.77 -5.59
N THR A 186 -22.26 -11.30 -5.34
CA THR A 186 -21.58 -11.45 -4.04
C THR A 186 -21.60 -10.17 -3.19
N ARG A 187 -22.03 -9.02 -3.74
CA ARG A 187 -21.97 -7.70 -3.07
C ARG A 187 -22.67 -7.60 -1.71
N ASN A 188 -23.69 -8.43 -1.47
CA ASN A 188 -24.51 -8.43 -0.25
C ASN A 188 -24.29 -9.70 0.61
N MET A 189 -23.30 -10.53 0.27
CA MET A 189 -22.96 -11.70 1.09
C MET A 189 -22.11 -11.26 2.28
N ASP A 190 -22.36 -11.84 3.46
CA ASP A 190 -21.51 -11.60 4.63
C ASP A 190 -20.06 -11.96 4.30
N GLN A 191 -19.14 -11.06 4.68
CA GLN A 191 -17.70 -11.12 4.35
C GLN A 191 -17.03 -12.46 4.73
N VAL A 192 -17.61 -13.18 5.69
CA VAL A 192 -17.10 -14.47 6.19
C VAL A 192 -17.25 -15.60 5.17
N ILE A 193 -18.25 -15.53 4.27
CA ILE A 193 -18.51 -16.58 3.29
C ILE A 193 -17.59 -16.43 2.05
N TRP A 194 -17.26 -15.19 1.67
CA TRP A 194 -16.68 -14.89 0.37
C TRP A 194 -15.14 -14.99 0.28
N ILE A 195 -14.38 -14.62 1.32
CA ILE A 195 -12.89 -14.81 1.36
C ILE A 195 -12.55 -16.30 1.07
N ARG A 196 -13.49 -17.18 1.38
CA ARG A 196 -13.42 -18.64 1.40
C ARG A 196 -13.30 -19.33 0.03
N GLN A 197 -13.93 -18.72 -0.98
CA GLN A 197 -14.18 -19.35 -2.29
C GLN A 197 -13.12 -18.98 -3.34
N ASN A 198 -11.99 -18.41 -2.91
CA ASN A 198 -10.85 -18.18 -3.78
C ASN A 198 -10.34 -19.52 -4.34
N PHE A 199 -10.81 -19.79 -5.55
CA PHE A 199 -9.98 -20.22 -6.67
C PHE A 199 -9.51 -21.68 -6.68
N ARG A 200 -10.33 -22.63 -6.21
CA ARG A 200 -10.19 -24.04 -6.62
C ARG A 200 -10.89 -24.35 -7.95
N LEU A 201 -10.69 -23.49 -8.95
CA LEU A 201 -10.91 -23.83 -10.37
C LEU A 201 -9.62 -24.32 -11.05
N ARG A 202 -8.51 -24.50 -10.29
CA ARG A 202 -7.25 -25.05 -10.81
C ARG A 202 -7.20 -26.57 -11.00
N GLN A 203 -8.29 -27.32 -10.75
CA GLN A 203 -8.23 -28.79 -10.71
C GLN A 203 -9.24 -29.51 -11.62
N ASN A 204 -10.03 -28.83 -12.47
CA ASN A 204 -11.00 -29.56 -13.30
C ASN A 204 -11.26 -28.95 -14.69
N SER A 205 -10.20 -28.50 -15.37
CA SER A 205 -10.21 -28.36 -16.83
C SER A 205 -9.67 -29.67 -17.43
N PRO A 206 -10.37 -30.35 -18.35
CA PRO A 206 -9.81 -31.48 -19.06
C PRO A 206 -8.65 -30.99 -19.92
N SER A 207 -7.42 -31.49 -19.68
CA SER A 207 -6.33 -31.29 -20.64
C SER A 207 -6.61 -32.10 -21.91
N PRO A 208 -6.36 -31.54 -23.11
CA PRO A 208 -6.35 -32.33 -24.32
C PRO A 208 -5.10 -33.24 -24.33
N GLY A 209 -5.35 -34.50 -24.68
CA GLY A 209 -4.45 -35.56 -25.18
C GLY A 209 -2.92 -35.43 -25.02
N SER A 210 -2.37 -36.45 -24.35
CA SER A 210 -1.13 -37.19 -24.67
C SER A 210 0.23 -36.46 -24.69
N GLY A 211 1.15 -36.89 -23.81
CA GLY A 211 2.60 -36.82 -24.09
C GLY A 211 3.52 -36.59 -22.89
N THR A 212 3.89 -37.67 -22.21
CA THR A 212 5.23 -37.93 -21.61
C THR A 212 5.89 -36.95 -20.61
N THR A 213 6.05 -37.51 -19.40
CA THR A 213 7.23 -37.49 -18.51
C THR A 213 7.41 -36.34 -17.52
N ARG A 214 7.44 -36.79 -16.26
CA ARG A 214 7.58 -36.09 -14.99
C ARG A 214 9.05 -35.70 -14.77
N LEU A 215 9.32 -34.46 -14.35
CA LEU A 215 10.44 -34.16 -13.46
C LEU A 215 10.06 -33.01 -12.52
N SER A 216 10.34 -33.29 -11.27
CA SER A 216 10.10 -32.58 -10.02
C SER A 216 10.76 -31.20 -9.92
N SER A 217 10.10 -30.27 -9.24
CA SER A 217 10.59 -29.52 -8.04
C SER A 217 10.05 -28.09 -7.93
N PRO A 218 10.03 -27.53 -6.70
CA PRO A 218 8.89 -26.77 -6.18
C PRO A 218 9.24 -25.30 -5.90
N TRP A 219 8.38 -24.36 -6.28
CA TRP A 219 8.38 -23.02 -5.69
C TRP A 219 6.94 -22.48 -5.58
N PRO A 220 6.53 -21.92 -4.42
CA PRO A 220 5.20 -21.37 -4.21
C PRO A 220 5.15 -19.92 -4.71
N VAL A 221 4.04 -19.53 -5.35
CA VAL A 221 3.74 -18.13 -5.67
C VAL A 221 2.51 -17.71 -4.85
N PRO A 222 2.52 -16.55 -4.16
CA PRO A 222 1.56 -16.25 -3.10
C PRO A 222 0.24 -15.68 -3.63
N ALA A 223 -0.86 -16.01 -2.95
CA ALA A 223 -2.17 -15.45 -3.21
C ALA A 223 -2.47 -14.31 -2.23
N THR A 224 -2.48 -13.06 -2.71
CA THR A 224 -3.68 -12.21 -2.93
C THR A 224 -3.28 -10.73 -3.01
N GLY A 225 -3.92 -10.00 -3.92
CA GLY A 225 -4.06 -8.54 -3.79
C GLY A 225 -3.10 -7.69 -4.62
N MET A 226 -2.97 -7.95 -5.93
CA MET A 226 -2.53 -6.93 -6.88
C MET A 226 -3.68 -6.60 -7.82
N THR A 227 -4.05 -5.32 -7.83
CA THR A 227 -4.61 -4.67 -9.02
C THR A 227 -3.77 -5.04 -10.23
N TRP A 228 -4.42 -5.49 -11.31
CA TRP A 228 -3.77 -5.90 -12.55
C TRP A 228 -2.99 -4.73 -13.16
N SER A 229 -1.70 -4.67 -12.86
CA SER A 229 -0.66 -3.94 -13.59
C SER A 229 0.64 -4.63 -13.21
N TYR A 230 1.45 -4.99 -14.22
CA TYR A 230 2.64 -5.86 -14.16
C TYR A 230 2.39 -7.36 -14.33
N VAL A 231 2.09 -7.77 -15.56
CA VAL A 231 2.93 -8.72 -16.31
C VAL A 231 2.68 -8.45 -17.80
N PHE A 232 3.57 -7.72 -18.48
CA PHE A 232 4.05 -8.01 -19.84
C PHE A 232 5.13 -6.98 -20.23
N HIS A 233 6.30 -7.52 -20.61
CA HIS A 233 7.50 -6.89 -21.20
C HIS A 233 8.50 -6.18 -20.27
N CYS A 234 9.56 -6.89 -19.88
CA CYS A 234 10.86 -6.65 -20.50
C CYS A 234 11.75 -7.90 -20.42
N ASN A 235 12.24 -8.30 -21.58
CA ASN A 235 13.12 -9.44 -21.84
C ASN A 235 14.57 -8.96 -21.68
N ILE A 236 15.30 -9.42 -20.66
CA ILE A 236 16.77 -9.35 -20.64
C ILE A 236 17.30 -10.69 -20.17
N GLY A 237 18.12 -11.29 -21.03
CA GLY A 237 18.56 -12.67 -20.97
C GLY A 237 19.41 -13.01 -19.76
N ASN A 238 19.22 -14.27 -19.35
CA ASN A 238 20.05 -15.00 -18.43
C ASN A 238 21.40 -15.36 -19.10
N ARG A 239 22.53 -15.05 -18.45
CA ARG A 239 23.76 -15.85 -18.59
C ARG A 239 24.27 -16.20 -17.20
N SER A 240 24.15 -17.48 -16.90
CA SER A 240 24.81 -18.13 -15.79
C SER A 240 26.32 -18.29 -16.04
N ALA A 241 27.06 -18.11 -14.94
CA ALA A 241 28.28 -18.77 -14.51
C ALA A 241 29.19 -19.49 -15.53
N ARG A 242 30.49 -19.18 -15.48
CA ARG A 242 31.55 -20.20 -15.45
C ARG A 242 32.72 -19.72 -14.59
N THR A 243 33.08 -20.56 -13.65
CA THR A 243 34.37 -20.63 -12.96
C THR A 243 35.51 -20.74 -13.97
N LEU A 244 36.70 -20.21 -13.61
CA LEU A 244 37.98 -20.90 -13.76
C LEU A 244 39.07 -20.17 -12.96
N SER A 245 39.93 -21.00 -12.39
CA SER A 245 41.09 -20.72 -11.55
C SER A 245 42.36 -20.53 -12.40
N ASN A 246 43.27 -19.70 -11.89
CA ASN A 246 44.74 -19.74 -11.99
C ASN A 246 45.51 -19.35 -13.28
N ARG A 247 46.68 -18.72 -12.98
CA ARG A 247 47.89 -18.39 -13.77
C ARG A 247 47.71 -17.23 -14.75
N THR A 248 48.59 -16.22 -14.78
CA THR A 248 50.05 -16.14 -14.48
C THR A 248 50.40 -14.90 -13.68
#